data_AF-A0A2J8RSW6-F1
#
_entry.id   AF-A0A2J8RSW6-F1
#
_cell.length_a   1.000
_cell.length_b   1.000
_cell.length_c   1.000
_cell.angle_alpha   90.00
_cell.angle_beta   90.00
_cell.angle_gamma   90.00
#
_symmetry.space_group_name_H-M   'P 1'
#
loop_
_entity.id
_entity.type
_entity.pdbx_description
1 polymer ?
#
loop_
_entity_poly.entity_id
_entity_poly.type
_entity_poly.pdbx_seq_one_letter_code
_entity_poly.pdbx_strand_id
1 'polypeptide(L)'
;MWTARGPFRRDRWSSEDEEAAGPSQALSPLLSDTHKIVSEGELDQLAQIRPLIFNFHEQTAIKHCLKMLEKKTTAYDIMQEFMTGTSHSVKQLQFTKWPDHGTPASADSFIKYIRYARKSHLTGPMVVHCSAGIGRTGVFLCVDVVLCAIVKNCSFNIMDIVAQMREQRSGMVQTKEQYHFCYDIVLEVLRKLLTLD
;
A
#
# COMPACT_ATOMS: atom_id res chain seq x y z
N MET A 1 -26.80 -12.97 -11.33
CA MET A 1 -26.20 -12.95 -12.68
C MET A 1 -26.41 -11.55 -13.25
N TRP A 2 -25.40 -10.68 -13.16
CA TRP A 2 -25.45 -9.33 -13.73
C TRP A 2 -24.14 -9.09 -14.47
N THR A 3 -24.27 -8.84 -15.76
CA THR A 3 -23.23 -8.76 -16.78
C THR A 3 -22.64 -7.36 -16.88
N ALA A 4 -21.33 -7.26 -16.96
CA ALA A 4 -20.60 -6.03 -17.29
C ALA A 4 -20.46 -5.87 -18.81
N ARG A 5 -20.87 -4.72 -19.37
CA ARG A 5 -20.34 -4.18 -20.64
C ARG A 5 -20.45 -2.66 -20.66
N GLY A 6 -19.32 -1.98 -20.88
CA GLY A 6 -19.23 -0.56 -21.25
C GLY A 6 -17.76 -0.08 -21.25
N PRO A 7 -17.27 0.67 -22.26
CA PRO A 7 -15.88 0.58 -22.72
C PRO A 7 -14.90 1.55 -22.04
N PHE A 8 -13.66 1.09 -21.89
CA PHE A 8 -12.48 1.87 -21.50
C PHE A 8 -12.19 3.00 -22.50
N ARG A 9 -12.20 4.26 -22.04
CA ARG A 9 -11.48 5.35 -22.72
C ARG A 9 -10.15 5.59 -22.00
N ARG A 10 -9.10 5.67 -22.81
CA ARG A 10 -7.70 5.83 -22.43
C ARG A 10 -7.35 7.30 -22.64
N ASP A 11 -7.26 8.07 -21.56
CA ASP A 11 -6.81 9.46 -21.66
C ASP A 11 -5.32 9.59 -21.37
N ARG A 12 -4.71 10.41 -22.23
CA ARG A 12 -3.28 10.62 -22.46
C ARG A 12 -2.85 11.82 -21.62
N TRP A 13 -2.02 11.62 -20.60
CA TRP A 13 -1.49 12.73 -19.81
C TRP A 13 -0.29 13.38 -20.51
N SER A 14 -0.43 14.67 -20.85
CA SER A 14 0.67 15.58 -21.18
C SER A 14 1.25 16.17 -19.89
N SER A 15 2.56 16.37 -19.88
CA SER A 15 3.41 16.62 -18.73
C SER A 15 3.88 18.08 -18.67
N GLU A 16 2.99 19.01 -18.36
CA GLU A 16 3.35 20.39 -18.01
C GLU A 16 2.33 20.85 -16.97
N ASP A 17 2.77 20.92 -15.71
CA ASP A 17 2.24 21.73 -14.58
C ASP A 17 2.59 21.04 -13.24
N GLU A 18 3.80 21.30 -12.74
CA GLU A 18 4.11 21.08 -11.33
C GLU A 18 3.62 22.28 -10.51
N GLU A 19 2.45 22.15 -9.90
CA GLU A 19 1.94 23.11 -8.93
C GLU A 19 2.10 22.53 -7.50
N ALA A 20 2.72 23.30 -6.60
CA ALA A 20 2.91 22.93 -5.21
C ALA A 20 1.55 22.76 -4.50
N ALA A 21 1.48 21.86 -3.50
CA ALA A 21 0.27 21.60 -2.74
C ALA A 21 -0.20 22.88 -2.00
N GLY A 22 -1.14 23.60 -2.60
CA GLY A 22 -1.84 24.73 -2.01
C GLY A 22 -2.80 24.29 -0.89
N PRO A 23 -3.26 25.23 -0.04
CA PRO A 23 -4.28 24.93 0.97
C PRO A 23 -5.53 24.41 0.26
N SER A 24 -6.18 23.39 0.83
CA SER A 24 -7.36 22.73 0.27
C SER A 24 -8.47 23.73 -0.04
N GLN A 25 -8.48 24.29 -1.24
CA GLN A 25 -9.61 25.00 -1.79
C GLN A 25 -10.49 23.97 -2.50
N ALA A 26 -11.72 23.81 -2.01
CA ALA A 26 -12.72 22.99 -2.65
C ALA A 26 -13.18 23.69 -3.93
N LEU A 27 -12.46 23.49 -5.04
CA LEU A 27 -12.98 23.74 -6.37
C LEU A 27 -14.08 22.72 -6.63
N SER A 28 -15.33 23.15 -6.48
CA SER A 28 -16.51 22.37 -6.83
C SER A 28 -16.54 22.19 -8.35
N PRO A 29 -16.46 20.97 -8.90
CA PRO A 29 -16.75 20.77 -10.31
C PRO A 29 -18.24 21.06 -10.50
N LEU A 30 -18.57 21.84 -11.52
CA LEU A 30 -19.94 22.02 -11.99
C LEU A 30 -20.41 20.70 -12.66
N LEU A 31 -20.61 19.67 -11.85
CA LEU A 31 -21.30 18.43 -12.21
C LEU A 31 -22.67 18.52 -11.56
N SER A 32 -23.70 18.63 -12.39
CA SER A 32 -25.10 18.53 -12.00
C SER A 32 -25.47 17.09 -11.65
N ASP A 33 -24.72 16.47 -10.73
CA ASP A 33 -25.13 15.21 -10.13
C ASP A 33 -25.78 15.51 -8.79
N THR A 34 -27.08 15.25 -8.74
CA THR A 34 -27.93 15.44 -7.58
C THR A 34 -27.65 14.33 -6.56
N HIS A 35 -26.44 14.26 -6.03
CA HIS A 35 -26.15 13.42 -4.88
C HIS A 35 -26.71 14.11 -3.64
N LYS A 36 -27.94 13.73 -3.29
CA LYS A 36 -28.56 14.10 -2.01
C LYS A 36 -27.69 13.52 -0.88
N ILE A 37 -26.90 14.38 -0.25
CA ILE A 37 -26.20 14.03 0.98
C ILE A 37 -27.28 13.82 2.04
N VAL A 38 -27.36 12.60 2.57
CA VAL A 38 -28.31 12.26 3.63
C VAL A 38 -27.93 13.07 4.87
N SER A 39 -28.86 13.88 5.35
CA SER A 39 -28.66 14.69 6.55
C SER A 39 -28.66 13.84 7.82
N GLU A 40 -28.01 14.32 8.90
CA GLU A 40 -28.06 13.66 10.21
C GLU A 40 -29.52 13.45 10.68
N GLY A 41 -30.42 14.41 10.39
CA GLY A 41 -31.84 14.26 10.71
C GLY A 41 -32.58 13.20 9.88
N GLU A 42 -32.13 12.89 8.65
CA GLU A 42 -32.64 11.76 7.86
C GLU A 42 -32.05 10.43 8.36
N LEU A 43 -30.82 10.43 8.88
CA LEU A 43 -30.22 9.26 9.56
C LEU A 43 -30.93 8.97 10.88
N ASP A 44 -31.30 9.98 11.66
CA ASP A 44 -32.03 9.84 12.92
C ASP A 44 -33.41 9.18 12.72
N GLN A 45 -34.04 9.42 11.57
CA GLN A 45 -35.30 8.76 11.19
C GLN A 45 -35.11 7.26 10.90
N LEU A 46 -33.91 6.84 10.49
CA LEU A 46 -33.52 5.45 10.26
C LEU A 46 -32.86 4.80 11.49
N ALA A 47 -32.40 5.60 12.46
CA ALA A 47 -31.65 5.16 13.64
C ALA A 47 -32.48 4.40 14.67
N GLN A 48 -33.81 4.39 14.53
CA GLN A 48 -34.68 3.53 15.33
C GLN A 48 -34.41 2.07 14.97
N ILE A 49 -33.50 1.42 15.70
CA ILE A 49 -33.26 -0.03 15.62
C ILE A 49 -34.54 -0.73 16.11
N ARG A 50 -35.50 -0.91 15.21
CA ARG A 50 -36.71 -1.69 15.41
C ARG A 50 -36.52 -3.03 14.71
N PRO A 51 -36.08 -4.07 15.42
CA PRO A 51 -36.02 -5.41 14.86
C PRO A 51 -37.43 -5.84 14.45
N LEU A 52 -37.58 -6.26 13.19
CA LEU A 52 -38.89 -6.43 12.57
C LEU A 52 -39.73 -7.54 13.23
N ILE A 53 -39.10 -8.59 13.77
CA ILE A 53 -39.74 -9.67 14.54
C ILE A 53 -38.68 -10.29 15.47
N PHE A 54 -39.05 -10.68 16.69
CA PHE A 54 -38.23 -11.56 17.52
C PHE A 54 -39.03 -12.80 17.92
N ASN A 55 -38.50 -13.99 17.64
CA ASN A 55 -38.92 -15.19 18.34
C ASN A 55 -38.17 -15.32 19.69
N PHE A 56 -38.66 -16.19 20.59
CA PHE A 56 -38.09 -16.37 21.94
C PHE A 56 -36.60 -16.75 21.92
N HIS A 57 -36.19 -17.53 20.92
CA HIS A 57 -34.80 -17.95 20.73
C HIS A 57 -33.88 -16.77 20.39
N GLU A 58 -34.31 -15.87 19.50
CA GLU A 58 -33.58 -14.65 19.12
C GLU A 58 -33.43 -13.68 20.31
N GLN A 59 -34.47 -13.50 21.12
CA GLN A 59 -34.37 -12.67 22.33
C GLN A 59 -33.38 -13.23 23.36
N THR A 60 -33.30 -14.56 23.46
CA THR A 60 -32.39 -15.25 24.39
C THR A 60 -30.94 -15.09 23.94
N ALA A 61 -30.67 -15.26 22.64
CA ALA A 61 -29.36 -15.04 22.04
C ALA A 61 -28.89 -13.58 22.23
N ILE A 62 -29.77 -12.60 22.01
CA ILE A 62 -29.44 -11.18 22.20
C ILE A 62 -29.12 -10.85 23.66
N LYS A 63 -29.90 -11.36 24.62
CA LYS A 63 -29.60 -11.19 26.04
C LYS A 63 -28.26 -11.82 26.43
N HIS A 64 -27.93 -12.96 25.85
CA HIS A 64 -26.63 -13.59 26.07
C HIS A 64 -25.47 -12.75 25.51
N CYS A 65 -25.61 -12.23 24.28
CA CYS A 65 -24.64 -11.30 23.68
C CYS A 65 -24.47 -10.03 24.53
N LEU A 66 -25.56 -9.44 24.99
CA LEU A 66 -25.53 -8.25 25.86
C LEU A 66 -24.76 -8.53 27.14
N LYS A 67 -25.10 -9.60 27.86
CA LYS A 67 -24.43 -9.99 29.12
C LYS A 67 -22.95 -10.30 28.92
N MET A 68 -22.59 -10.94 27.80
CA MET A 68 -21.20 -11.20 27.44
C MET A 68 -20.43 -9.89 27.22
N LEU A 69 -21.00 -8.96 26.45
CA LEU A 69 -20.37 -7.67 26.16
C LEU A 69 -20.25 -6.80 27.41
N GLU A 70 -21.33 -6.67 28.20
CA GLU A 70 -21.31 -5.91 29.46
C GLU A 70 -20.26 -6.44 30.44
N LYS A 71 -20.13 -7.77 30.56
CA LYS A 71 -19.07 -8.41 31.37
C LYS A 71 -17.68 -8.08 30.84
N LYS A 72 -17.48 -8.10 29.52
CA LYS A 72 -16.20 -7.76 28.89
C LYS A 72 -15.85 -6.29 29.10
N THR A 73 -16.84 -5.39 29.02
CA THR A 73 -16.66 -3.93 29.16
C THR A 73 -16.46 -3.47 30.60
N THR A 74 -17.01 -4.17 31.60
CA THR A 74 -16.81 -3.84 33.02
C THR A 74 -15.51 -4.40 33.60
N ALA A 75 -14.92 -5.41 32.96
CA ALA A 75 -13.63 -5.97 33.35
C ALA A 75 -12.47 -5.20 32.69
N TYR A 76 -11.32 -5.15 33.38
CA TYR A 76 -10.04 -4.79 32.77
C TYR A 76 -9.65 -5.71 31.60
N ASP A 77 -10.43 -6.76 31.32
CA ASP A 77 -10.23 -7.76 30.27
C ASP A 77 -10.09 -7.15 28.87
N ILE A 78 -10.82 -6.08 28.51
CA ILE A 78 -10.63 -5.44 27.19
C ILE A 78 -9.25 -4.77 27.12
N MET A 79 -8.87 -4.04 28.17
CA MET A 79 -7.55 -3.43 28.22
C MET A 79 -6.46 -4.50 28.30
N GLN A 80 -6.65 -5.57 29.06
CA GLN A 80 -5.69 -6.67 29.17
C GLN A 80 -5.60 -7.50 27.89
N GLU A 81 -6.68 -7.73 27.15
CA GLU A 81 -6.68 -8.35 25.82
C GLU A 81 -5.98 -7.44 24.79
N PHE A 82 -6.22 -6.14 24.85
CA PHE A 82 -5.51 -5.17 24.02
C PHE A 82 -4.03 -5.03 24.41
N MET A 83 -3.73 -5.16 25.70
CA MET A 83 -2.41 -5.04 26.29
C MET A 83 -1.73 -6.39 26.54
N THR A 84 -2.25 -7.53 26.04
CA THR A 84 -1.55 -8.82 26.17
C THR A 84 -0.22 -8.66 25.43
N GLY A 85 0.80 -8.38 26.23
CA GLY A 85 1.93 -7.56 25.80
C GLY A 85 3.03 -8.41 25.20
N THR A 86 2.82 -8.91 23.99
CA THR A 86 3.95 -9.37 23.19
C THR A 86 4.65 -8.15 22.61
N SER A 87 5.83 -7.83 23.16
CA SER A 87 6.70 -6.81 22.58
C SER A 87 7.45 -7.38 21.39
N HIS A 88 7.48 -6.63 20.30
CA HIS A 88 8.23 -6.98 19.09
C HIS A 88 9.26 -5.90 18.81
N SER A 89 10.50 -6.32 18.54
CA SER A 89 11.53 -5.40 18.05
C SER A 89 11.33 -5.15 16.56
N VAL A 90 11.17 -3.88 16.18
CA VAL A 90 11.05 -3.47 14.78
C VAL A 90 12.31 -2.72 14.36
N LYS A 91 12.92 -3.14 13.26
CA LYS A 91 14.02 -2.41 12.63
C LYS A 91 13.50 -1.60 11.45
N GLN A 92 13.43 -0.29 11.62
CA GLN A 92 13.02 0.65 10.56
C GLN A 92 14.25 1.19 9.85
N LEU A 93 14.23 1.20 8.51
CA LEU A 93 15.31 1.70 7.66
C LEU A 93 14.78 2.78 6.74
N GLN A 94 15.36 3.99 6.81
CA GLN A 94 14.96 5.11 5.96
C GLN A 94 16.04 5.44 4.92
N PHE A 95 15.68 5.42 3.64
CA PHE A 95 16.53 5.93 2.57
C PHE A 95 16.15 7.37 2.25
N THR A 96 16.97 8.34 2.67
CA THR A 96 16.64 9.78 2.61
C THR A 96 17.07 10.46 1.32
N LYS A 97 18.04 9.91 0.57
CA LYS A 97 18.61 10.51 -0.65
C LYS A 97 17.86 10.07 -1.93
N TRP A 98 16.54 10.23 -1.93
CA TRP A 98 15.67 9.88 -3.05
C TRP A 98 14.44 10.81 -3.11
N PRO A 99 14.45 11.82 -4.02
CA PRO A 99 13.32 12.73 -4.19
C PRO A 99 12.09 11.99 -4.72
N ASP A 100 10.89 12.54 -4.51
CA ASP A 100 9.69 11.95 -5.08
C ASP A 100 9.69 12.09 -6.60
N HIS A 101 9.06 11.14 -7.30
CA HIS A 101 9.03 11.03 -8.78
C HIS A 101 10.39 10.86 -9.50
N GLY A 102 11.51 11.10 -8.82
CA GLY A 102 12.86 10.90 -9.34
C GLY A 102 13.47 9.53 -9.01
N THR A 103 14.79 9.48 -9.11
CA THR A 103 15.63 8.30 -8.86
C THR A 103 16.63 8.57 -7.72
N PRO A 104 17.19 7.52 -7.08
CA PRO A 104 18.30 7.68 -6.15
C PRO A 104 19.48 8.44 -6.78
N ALA A 105 20.02 9.41 -6.05
CA ALA A 105 21.14 10.23 -6.55
C ALA A 105 22.47 9.45 -6.69
N SER A 106 22.58 8.29 -6.04
CA SER A 106 23.76 7.44 -6.06
C SER A 106 23.34 5.98 -6.13
N ALA A 107 23.67 5.34 -7.25
CA ALA A 107 23.47 3.91 -7.46
C ALA A 107 24.16 3.08 -6.37
N ASP A 108 25.40 3.41 -6.04
CA ASP A 108 26.16 2.77 -4.97
C ASP A 108 25.47 2.85 -3.61
N SER A 109 24.95 4.02 -3.25
CA SER A 109 24.23 4.20 -1.99
C SER A 109 22.96 3.35 -1.96
N PHE A 110 22.27 3.28 -3.10
CA PHE A 110 21.04 2.50 -3.23
C PHE A 110 21.29 0.99 -3.17
N ILE A 111 22.30 0.48 -3.88
CA ILE A 111 22.73 -0.93 -3.83
C ILE A 111 23.12 -1.31 -2.40
N LYS A 112 23.91 -0.47 -1.71
CA LYS A 112 24.27 -0.67 -0.30
C LYS A 112 23.03 -0.75 0.60
N TYR A 113 22.05 0.12 0.38
CA TYR A 113 20.81 0.13 1.13
C TYR A 113 19.99 -1.14 0.94
N ILE A 114 19.77 -1.60 -0.30
CA ILE A 114 19.05 -2.87 -0.56
C ILE A 114 19.77 -4.04 0.10
N ARG A 115 21.10 -4.14 -0.07
CA ARG A 115 21.90 -5.19 0.58
C ARG A 115 21.78 -5.15 2.09
N TYR A 116 21.80 -3.97 2.70
CA TYR A 116 21.66 -3.80 4.14
C TYR A 116 20.25 -4.17 4.63
N ALA A 117 19.21 -3.79 3.88
CA ALA A 117 17.82 -4.14 4.18
C ALA A 117 17.62 -5.66 4.16
N ARG A 118 18.12 -6.34 3.11
CA ARG A 118 18.07 -7.80 3.01
C ARG A 118 18.90 -8.51 4.08
N LYS A 119 20.10 -8.04 4.37
CA LYS A 119 20.93 -8.59 5.46
C LYS A 119 20.30 -8.41 6.84
N SER A 120 19.52 -7.35 7.03
CA SER A 120 18.84 -7.05 8.29
C SER A 120 17.51 -7.77 8.46
N HIS A 121 16.96 -8.34 7.39
CA HIS A 121 15.68 -9.02 7.41
C HIS A 121 15.83 -10.43 7.99
N LEU A 122 14.98 -10.78 8.96
CA LEU A 122 15.03 -12.08 9.65
C LEU A 122 13.97 -13.04 9.12
N THR A 123 12.70 -12.69 9.30
CA THR A 123 11.54 -13.53 8.92
C THR A 123 10.33 -12.66 8.56
N GLY A 124 9.31 -13.26 7.97
CA GLY A 124 8.05 -12.61 7.62
C GLY A 124 8.13 -11.70 6.39
N PRO A 125 7.07 -10.96 6.07
CA PRO A 125 7.08 -9.99 4.98
C PRO A 125 7.89 -8.73 5.37
N MET A 126 8.62 -8.16 4.41
CA MET A 126 9.23 -6.84 4.56
C MET A 126 8.21 -5.75 4.20
N VAL A 127 7.97 -4.82 5.13
CA VAL A 127 7.14 -3.64 4.85
C VAL A 127 8.00 -2.60 4.12
N VAL A 128 7.62 -2.28 2.89
CA VAL A 128 8.28 -1.25 2.06
C VAL A 128 7.25 -0.20 1.69
N HIS A 129 7.52 1.07 1.98
CA HIS A 129 6.61 2.17 1.66
C HIS A 129 7.36 3.41 1.16
N CYS A 130 6.63 4.30 0.50
CA CYS A 130 7.06 5.67 0.22
C CYS A 130 5.93 6.63 0.64
N SER A 131 5.50 7.54 -0.23
CA SER A 131 4.26 8.32 -0.04
C SER A 131 3.05 7.47 -0.48
N ALA A 132 2.82 7.32 -1.79
CA ALA A 132 1.72 6.50 -2.34
C ALA A 132 1.98 4.98 -2.34
N GLY A 133 3.21 4.55 -2.02
CA GLY A 133 3.58 3.14 -1.98
C GLY A 133 3.61 2.45 -3.36
N ILE A 134 3.91 3.18 -4.44
CA ILE A 134 3.92 2.62 -5.81
C ILE A 134 5.21 2.94 -6.60
N GLY A 135 5.69 4.18 -6.60
CA GLY A 135 6.86 4.61 -7.39
C GLY A 135 8.18 4.09 -6.82
N ARG A 136 8.69 4.76 -5.79
CA ARG A 136 9.94 4.40 -5.08
C ARG A 136 9.89 2.98 -4.49
N THR A 137 8.74 2.61 -3.93
CA THR A 137 8.46 1.25 -3.46
C THR A 137 8.60 0.21 -4.58
N GLY A 138 8.03 0.48 -5.76
CA GLY A 138 8.13 -0.42 -6.90
C GLY A 138 9.56 -0.58 -7.40
N VAL A 139 10.35 0.50 -7.45
CA VAL A 139 11.77 0.43 -7.84
C VAL A 139 12.58 -0.39 -6.85
N PHE A 140 12.38 -0.19 -5.54
CA PHE A 140 13.05 -1.00 -4.51
C PHE A 140 12.75 -2.49 -4.68
N LEU A 141 11.47 -2.84 -4.84
CA LEU A 141 11.04 -4.24 -4.96
C LEU A 141 11.51 -4.87 -6.28
N CYS A 142 11.43 -4.14 -7.40
CA CYS A 142 11.94 -4.62 -8.68
C CYS A 142 13.42 -4.99 -8.60
N VAL A 143 14.23 -4.08 -8.05
CA VAL A 143 15.67 -4.28 -7.95
C VAL A 143 15.98 -5.40 -6.94
N ASP A 144 15.29 -5.47 -5.80
CA ASP A 144 15.47 -6.57 -4.84
C ASP A 144 15.21 -7.95 -5.46
N VAL A 145 14.13 -8.09 -6.23
CA VAL A 145 13.79 -9.33 -6.95
C VAL A 145 14.88 -9.68 -7.97
N VAL A 146 15.35 -8.72 -8.75
CA VAL A 146 16.42 -8.96 -9.73
C VAL A 146 17.72 -9.36 -9.05
N LEU A 147 18.14 -8.68 -7.98
CA LEU A 147 19.34 -9.03 -7.24
C LEU A 147 19.25 -10.43 -6.62
N CYS A 148 18.08 -10.81 -6.12
CA CYS A 148 17.81 -12.16 -5.63
C CYS A 148 17.92 -13.21 -6.75
N ALA A 149 17.39 -12.91 -7.94
CA ALA A 149 17.51 -13.79 -9.12
C ALA A 149 18.97 -13.96 -9.55
N ILE A 150 19.76 -12.87 -9.60
CA ILE A 150 21.19 -12.90 -9.92
C ILE A 150 21.94 -13.81 -8.94
N VAL A 151 21.74 -13.63 -7.63
CA VAL A 151 22.40 -14.46 -6.60
C VAL A 151 22.03 -15.94 -6.71
N LYS A 152 20.81 -16.25 -7.15
CA LYS A 152 20.32 -17.61 -7.32
C LYS A 152 20.61 -18.21 -8.70
N ASN A 153 21.35 -17.52 -9.56
CA ASN A 153 21.58 -17.91 -10.96
C ASN A 153 20.26 -18.18 -11.73
N CYS A 154 19.22 -17.40 -11.45
CA CYS A 154 17.95 -17.45 -12.15
C CYS A 154 17.89 -16.37 -13.24
N SER A 155 17.24 -16.68 -14.36
CA SER A 155 16.87 -15.68 -15.35
C SER A 155 15.88 -14.67 -14.76
N PHE A 156 15.99 -13.41 -15.16
CA PHE A 156 15.06 -12.36 -14.78
C PHE A 156 14.68 -11.52 -16.00
N ASN A 157 13.49 -10.91 -15.94
CA ASN A 157 13.03 -9.93 -16.90
C ASN A 157 12.33 -8.80 -16.14
N ILE A 158 12.87 -7.58 -16.25
CA ILE A 158 12.36 -6.41 -15.52
C ILE A 158 10.93 -6.06 -15.94
N MET A 159 10.57 -6.21 -17.22
CA MET A 159 9.22 -5.97 -17.72
C MET A 159 8.22 -6.91 -17.05
N ASP A 160 8.53 -8.21 -17.03
CA ASP A 160 7.66 -9.24 -16.44
C ASP A 160 7.52 -9.04 -14.92
N ILE A 161 8.62 -8.72 -14.24
CA ILE A 161 8.61 -8.41 -12.80
C ILE A 161 7.71 -7.21 -12.51
N VAL A 162 7.84 -6.11 -13.27
CA VAL A 162 7.02 -4.92 -13.08
C VAL A 162 5.55 -5.19 -13.43
N ALA A 163 5.27 -5.97 -14.46
CA ALA A 163 3.91 -6.39 -14.81
C ALA A 163 3.26 -7.18 -13.66
N GLN A 164 3.95 -8.19 -13.11
CA GLN A 164 3.47 -8.98 -11.97
C GLN A 164 3.27 -8.13 -10.71
N MET A 165 4.15 -7.15 -10.44
CA MET A 165 3.94 -6.22 -9.34
C MET A 165 2.69 -5.36 -9.54
N ARG A 166 2.41 -4.93 -10.78
CA ARG A 166 1.24 -4.11 -11.12
C ARG A 166 -0.07 -4.88 -11.04
N GLU A 167 -0.05 -6.20 -11.23
CA GLU A 167 -1.21 -7.08 -10.99
C GLU A 167 -1.59 -7.14 -9.51
N GLN A 168 -0.60 -7.06 -8.60
CA GLN A 168 -0.84 -7.09 -7.16
C GLN A 168 -1.12 -5.70 -6.57
N ARG A 169 -0.47 -4.65 -7.10
CA ARG A 169 -0.68 -3.26 -6.73
C ARG A 169 -0.55 -2.37 -7.96
N SER A 170 -1.66 -1.79 -8.40
CA SER A 170 -1.68 -0.93 -9.58
C SER A 170 -0.69 0.24 -9.46
N GLY A 171 0.08 0.51 -10.53
CA GLY A 171 0.96 1.68 -10.61
C GLY A 171 2.39 1.48 -10.10
N MET A 172 2.79 0.25 -9.74
CA MET A 172 4.17 -0.05 -9.33
C MET A 172 5.18 0.37 -10.38
N VAL A 173 6.24 1.09 -9.94
CA VAL A 173 7.18 1.83 -10.79
C VAL A 173 6.42 2.86 -11.63
N GLN A 174 6.37 4.09 -11.14
CA GLN A 174 5.39 5.08 -11.57
C GLN A 174 5.85 5.89 -12.79
N THR A 175 7.13 6.27 -12.84
CA THR A 175 7.67 7.14 -13.90
C THR A 175 8.57 6.37 -14.86
N LYS A 176 8.79 6.93 -16.05
CA LYS A 176 9.70 6.36 -17.06
C LYS A 176 11.13 6.34 -16.52
N GLU A 177 11.52 7.37 -15.79
CA GLU A 177 12.83 7.57 -15.20
C GLU A 177 13.10 6.50 -14.14
N GLN A 178 12.09 6.17 -13.32
CA GLN A 178 12.14 5.06 -12.37
C GLN A 178 12.29 3.70 -13.07
N TYR A 179 11.56 3.48 -14.16
CA TYR A 179 11.66 2.23 -14.93
C TYR A 179 13.04 2.09 -15.59
N HIS A 180 13.56 3.16 -16.19
CA HIS A 180 14.91 3.20 -16.76
C HIS A 180 15.97 2.92 -15.68
N PHE A 181 15.84 3.54 -14.52
CA PHE A 181 16.76 3.36 -13.40
C PHE A 181 16.84 1.91 -12.91
N CYS A 182 15.75 1.14 -13.00
CA CYS A 182 15.78 -0.30 -12.69
C CYS A 182 16.78 -1.04 -13.59
N TYR A 183 16.87 -0.69 -14.88
CA TYR A 183 17.86 -1.26 -15.79
C TYR A 183 19.27 -0.76 -15.49
N ASP A 184 19.43 0.55 -15.24
CA ASP A 184 20.75 1.16 -14.96
C ASP A 184 21.43 0.50 -13.76
N ILE A 185 20.69 0.30 -12.66
CA ILE A 185 21.22 -0.33 -11.44
C ILE A 185 21.61 -1.78 -11.69
N VAL A 186 20.78 -2.53 -12.40
CA VAL A 186 21.07 -3.94 -12.69
C VAL A 186 22.32 -4.05 -13.54
N LEU A 187 22.46 -3.19 -14.56
CA LEU A 187 23.64 -3.13 -15.40
C LEU A 187 24.89 -2.75 -14.62
N GLU A 188 24.80 -1.77 -13.72
CA GLU A 188 25.92 -1.36 -12.85
C GLU A 188 26.36 -2.51 -11.92
N VAL A 189 25.39 -3.23 -11.34
CA VAL A 189 25.69 -4.39 -10.49
C VAL A 189 26.39 -5.49 -11.28
N LEU A 190 25.88 -5.84 -12.47
CA LEU A 190 26.50 -6.88 -13.31
C LEU A 190 27.92 -6.49 -13.75
N ARG A 191 28.13 -5.23 -14.14
CA ARG A 191 29.49 -4.71 -14.45
C ARG A 191 30.43 -4.85 -13.26
N LYS A 192 29.98 -4.46 -12.06
CA LYS A 192 30.77 -4.58 -10.83
C LYS A 192 31.13 -6.03 -10.50
N LEU A 193 30.23 -6.98 -10.78
CA LEU A 193 30.49 -8.41 -10.59
C LEU A 193 31.54 -8.94 -11.58
N LEU A 194 31.52 -8.49 -12.83
CA LEU A 194 32.49 -8.91 -13.85
C LEU A 194 33.88 -8.29 -13.68
N THR A 195 33.98 -7.11 -13.03
CA THR A 195 35.28 -6.46 -12.75
C THR A 195 35.98 -7.01 -11.50
N LEU A 196 35.40 -7.99 -10.82
CA LEU A 196 35.99 -8.64 -9.65
C LEU A 196 36.79 -9.90 -10.01
N ASP A 197 36.84 -10.27 -11.29
CA ASP A 197 37.76 -11.25 -11.88
C ASP A 197 39.04 -10.55 -12.39
#